data_AF-Q8BTQ6-F1
#
_entry.id   AF-Q8BTQ6-F1
#
_cell.length_a   1.000
_cell.length_b   1.000
_cell.length_c   1.000
_cell.angle_alpha   90.00
_cell.angle_beta   90.00
_cell.angle_gamma   90.00
#
_symmetry.space_group_name_H-M   'P 1'
#
loop_
_entity.id
_entity.type
_entity.pdbx_description
1 polymer ?
#
loop_
_entity_poly.entity_id
_entity_poly.type
_entity_poly.pdbx_seq_one_letter_code
_entity_poly.pdbx_strand_id
1 'polypeptide(L)'
;GWATVWPNREFWHRLRVVKTQHHVEAFVEHLNGQVVVSASTREWAIKKHLYSTRNVVACESIGRVLAQRCLEAGINFMVYQPTPWEASSDSIKRLQNAMTESGVMLREPRRIYE
;
A
#
# COMPACT_ATOMS: atom_id res chain seq x y z
N GLY A 1 14.90 -17.20 0.91
CA GLY A 1 15.37 -17.41 -0.48
C GLY A 1 15.35 -16.11 -1.26
N TRP A 2 15.86 -16.03 -2.50
CA TRP A 2 15.84 -14.79 -3.32
C TRP A 2 16.66 -13.60 -2.78
N ALA A 3 17.73 -13.86 -2.03
CA ALA A 3 18.56 -12.83 -1.40
C ALA A 3 19.31 -11.90 -2.39
N THR A 4 19.48 -12.32 -3.64
CA THR A 4 20.21 -11.57 -4.68
C THR A 4 19.31 -10.70 -5.56
N VAL A 5 17.99 -10.74 -5.37
CA VAL A 5 17.05 -9.93 -6.15
C VAL A 5 16.23 -9.02 -5.24
N TRP A 6 15.82 -7.89 -5.80
CA TRP A 6 14.93 -6.95 -5.14
C TRP A 6 13.66 -6.77 -5.98
N PRO A 7 12.46 -6.74 -5.39
CA PRO A 7 12.12 -6.94 -3.97
C PRO A 7 12.19 -8.41 -3.51
N ASN A 8 12.37 -8.64 -2.21
CA ASN A 8 12.35 -10.00 -1.62
C ASN A 8 10.93 -10.57 -1.70
N ARG A 9 10.79 -11.90 -1.85
CA ARG A 9 9.52 -12.63 -1.93
C ARG A 9 9.11 -13.31 -0.62
N GLU A 10 9.83 -13.07 0.47
CA GLU A 10 9.48 -13.56 1.80
C GLU A 10 8.43 -12.65 2.46
N PHE A 11 7.18 -12.79 2.04
CA PHE A 11 6.00 -12.12 2.61
C PHE A 11 4.72 -12.90 2.29
N TRP A 12 3.63 -12.70 3.02
CA TRP A 12 2.31 -13.19 2.60
C TRP A 12 1.57 -12.14 1.77
N HIS A 13 1.53 -10.90 2.26
CA HIS A 13 0.92 -9.77 1.56
C HIS A 13 1.93 -8.65 1.37
N ARG A 14 1.98 -8.08 0.17
CA ARG A 14 2.77 -6.87 -0.11
C ARG A 14 1.89 -5.70 -0.49
N LEU A 15 2.26 -4.53 -0.01
CA LEU A 15 1.75 -3.26 -0.50
C LEU A 15 2.56 -2.84 -1.74
N ARG A 16 1.87 -2.60 -2.84
CA ARG A 16 2.45 -2.07 -4.07
C ARG A 16 1.77 -0.75 -4.42
N VAL A 17 2.56 0.32 -4.48
CA VAL A 17 2.07 1.65 -4.86
C VAL A 17 2.61 1.99 -6.24
N VAL A 18 1.72 2.38 -7.16
CA VAL A 18 2.06 2.81 -8.51
C VAL A 18 1.62 4.25 -8.68
N LYS A 19 2.60 5.13 -8.88
CA LYS A 19 2.36 6.55 -9.12
C LYS A 19 2.64 6.88 -10.57
N THR A 20 1.59 7.23 -11.30
CA THR A 20 1.66 7.73 -12.68
C THR A 20 1.63 9.26 -12.68
N GLN A 21 1.79 9.86 -13.86
CA GLN A 21 1.72 11.33 -14.01
C GLN A 21 0.39 11.92 -13.53
N HIS A 22 -0.71 11.18 -13.73
CA HIS A 22 -2.08 11.66 -13.49
C HIS A 22 -2.81 10.94 -12.37
N HIS A 23 -2.37 9.73 -11.99
CA HIS A 23 -3.08 8.89 -11.04
C HIS A 23 -2.14 8.21 -10.07
N VAL A 24 -2.65 7.91 -8.89
CA VAL A 24 -1.99 7.11 -7.86
C VAL A 24 -2.86 5.89 -7.65
N GLU A 25 -2.23 4.73 -7.63
CA GLU A 25 -2.88 3.44 -7.45
C GLU A 25 -2.11 2.68 -6.38
N ALA A 26 -2.83 2.00 -5.50
CA ALA A 26 -2.26 1.17 -4.47
C ALA A 26 -2.96 -0.20 -4.48
N PHE A 27 -2.16 -1.25 -4.36
CA PHE A 27 -2.59 -2.63 -4.46
C PHE A 27 -2.00 -3.42 -3.30
N VAL A 28 -2.80 -4.34 -2.76
CA VAL A 28 -2.34 -5.37 -1.84
C VAL A 28 -2.31 -6.68 -2.61
N GLU A 29 -1.11 -7.17 -2.86
CA GLU A 29 -0.87 -8.39 -3.63
C GLU A 29 -0.47 -9.52 -2.67
N HIS A 30 -1.07 -10.69 -2.85
CA HIS A 30 -0.64 -11.92 -2.19
C HIS A 30 0.64 -12.46 -2.85
N LEU A 31 1.39 -13.32 -2.14
CA LEU A 31 2.57 -14.03 -2.66
C LEU A 31 2.32 -14.70 -4.02
N ASN A 32 1.11 -15.20 -4.25
CA ASN A 32 0.70 -15.87 -5.48
C ASN A 32 0.56 -14.92 -6.70
N GLY A 33 0.73 -13.60 -6.50
CA GLY A 33 0.56 -12.58 -7.52
C GLY A 33 -0.88 -12.10 -7.72
N GLN A 34 -1.82 -12.59 -6.92
CA GLN A 34 -3.22 -12.14 -6.95
C GLN A 34 -3.36 -10.82 -6.16
N VAL A 35 -4.09 -9.86 -6.74
CA VAL A 35 -4.46 -8.62 -6.07
C VAL A 35 -5.69 -8.90 -5.21
N VAL A 36 -5.56 -8.73 -3.88
CA VAL A 36 -6.66 -8.96 -2.94
C VAL A 36 -7.49 -7.69 -2.76
N VAL A 37 -6.82 -6.55 -2.62
CA VAL A 37 -7.45 -5.25 -2.46
C VAL A 37 -6.73 -4.23 -3.33
N SER A 38 -7.49 -3.35 -3.99
CA SER A 38 -6.95 -2.23 -4.75
C SER A 38 -7.65 -0.93 -4.36
N ALA A 39 -6.96 0.20 -4.49
CA ALA A 39 -7.54 1.53 -4.39
C ALA A 39 -6.83 2.46 -5.40
N SER A 40 -7.59 3.18 -6.22
CA SER A 40 -7.04 4.06 -7.26
C SER A 40 -7.78 5.39 -7.33
N THR A 41 -7.07 6.49 -7.59
CA THR A 41 -7.70 7.79 -7.90
C THR A 41 -8.46 7.80 -9.22
N ARG A 42 -8.41 6.71 -10.00
CA ARG A 42 -9.30 6.52 -11.16
C ARG A 42 -10.73 6.18 -10.75
N GLU A 43 -10.92 5.62 -9.56
CA GLU A 43 -12.25 5.32 -9.04
C GLU A 43 -13.03 6.61 -8.78
N TRP A 44 -14.22 6.72 -9.37
CA TRP A 44 -15.04 7.93 -9.26
C TRP A 44 -15.38 8.28 -7.81
N ALA A 45 -15.60 7.26 -6.97
CA ALA A 45 -15.90 7.43 -5.55
C ALA A 45 -14.80 8.16 -4.77
N ILE A 46 -13.53 7.95 -5.16
CA ILE A 46 -12.38 8.62 -4.55
C ILE A 46 -12.14 9.96 -5.24
N LYS A 47 -12.20 9.97 -6.58
CA LYS A 47 -11.93 11.15 -7.40
C LYS A 47 -12.86 12.32 -7.09
N LYS A 48 -14.14 12.07 -6.82
CA LYS A 48 -15.13 13.14 -6.53
C LYS A 48 -14.82 13.94 -5.26
N HIS A 49 -14.08 13.35 -4.32
CA HIS A 49 -13.70 14.00 -3.06
C HIS A 49 -12.31 14.65 -3.13
N LEU A 50 -11.59 14.49 -4.24
CA LEU A 50 -10.24 14.99 -4.41
C LEU A 50 -10.22 16.11 -5.44
N TYR A 51 -9.66 17.25 -5.05
CA TYR A 51 -9.40 18.36 -5.97
C TYR A 51 -8.30 18.02 -7.00
N SER A 52 -7.30 17.23 -6.61
CA SER A 52 -6.19 16.81 -7.46
C SER A 52 -5.81 15.36 -7.16
N THR A 53 -5.52 14.59 -8.21
CA THR A 53 -5.21 13.16 -8.15
C THR A 53 -3.72 12.85 -7.94
N ARG A 54 -2.86 13.88 -7.84
CA ARG A 54 -1.39 13.76 -7.69
C ARG A 54 -0.87 14.25 -6.34
N ASN A 55 -1.67 15.04 -5.62
CA ASN A 55 -1.23 15.71 -4.40
C ASN A 55 -0.95 14.70 -3.28
N VAL A 56 -0.18 15.14 -2.27
CA VAL A 56 0.09 14.36 -1.06
C VAL A 56 -1.22 13.91 -0.37
N VAL A 57 -2.23 14.80 -0.37
CA VAL A 57 -3.58 14.51 0.13
C VAL A 57 -4.24 13.34 -0.60
N ALA A 58 -4.02 13.21 -1.92
CA ALA A 58 -4.56 12.09 -2.68
C ALA A 58 -3.93 10.76 -2.23
N CYS A 59 -2.61 10.72 -2.01
CA CYS A 59 -1.93 9.55 -1.48
C CYS A 59 -2.41 9.19 -0.06
N GLU A 60 -2.64 10.20 0.77
CA GLU A 60 -3.19 10.01 2.11
C GLU A 60 -4.61 9.43 2.06
N SER A 61 -5.50 9.99 1.24
CA SER A 61 -6.86 9.48 1.07
C SER A 61 -6.89 8.06 0.51
N ILE A 62 -6.01 7.74 -0.44
CA ILE A 62 -5.85 6.36 -0.92
C ILE A 62 -5.40 5.43 0.20
N GLY A 63 -4.43 5.86 1.02
CA GLY A 63 -3.99 5.09 2.18
C GLY A 63 -5.14 4.79 3.15
N ARG A 64 -5.97 5.79 3.48
CA ARG A 64 -7.14 5.59 4.34
C ARG A 64 -8.16 4.63 3.73
N VAL A 65 -8.52 4.82 2.45
CA VAL A 65 -9.50 3.95 1.77
C VAL A 65 -8.96 2.53 1.63
N LEU A 66 -7.67 2.38 1.30
CA LEU A 66 -7.04 1.07 1.19
C LEU A 66 -7.01 0.36 2.54
N ALA A 67 -6.63 1.06 3.61
CA ALA A 67 -6.60 0.49 4.96
C ALA A 67 -8.00 0.03 5.39
N GLN A 68 -9.02 0.86 5.17
CA GLN A 68 -10.40 0.47 5.46
C GLN A 68 -10.80 -0.81 4.71
N ARG A 69 -10.55 -0.88 3.40
CA ARG A 69 -10.83 -2.08 2.59
C ARG A 69 -10.04 -3.29 3.08
N CYS A 70 -8.81 -3.10 3.55
CA CYS A 70 -8.00 -4.19 4.12
C CYS A 70 -8.61 -4.73 5.41
N LEU A 71 -9.08 -3.85 6.30
CA LEU A 71 -9.74 -4.25 7.55
C LEU A 71 -11.06 -4.98 7.29
N GLU A 72 -11.86 -4.50 6.33
CA GLU A 72 -13.09 -5.17 5.90
C GLU A 72 -12.80 -6.57 5.32
N ALA A 73 -11.66 -6.75 4.66
CA ALA A 73 -11.18 -8.03 4.15
C ALA A 73 -10.46 -8.90 5.21
N GLY A 74 -10.24 -8.40 6.42
CA GLY A 74 -9.51 -9.10 7.49
C GLY A 74 -7.98 -9.15 7.33
N ILE A 75 -7.40 -8.23 6.54
CA ILE A 75 -5.97 -8.13 6.29
C ILE A 75 -5.37 -7.02 7.15
N ASN A 76 -4.69 -7.41 8.23
CA ASN A 76 -4.06 -6.47 9.16
C ASN A 76 -2.54 -6.32 8.94
N PHE A 77 -1.90 -7.31 8.33
CA PHE A 77 -0.45 -7.35 8.16
C PHE A 77 -0.09 -7.39 6.68
N MET A 78 0.85 -6.53 6.27
CA MET A 78 1.43 -6.53 4.94
C MET A 78 2.85 -5.99 5.01
N VAL A 79 3.67 -6.28 4.02
CA VAL A 79 5.03 -5.71 3.90
C VAL A 79 5.03 -4.62 2.85
N TYR A 80 5.65 -3.49 3.17
CA TYR A 80 5.97 -2.46 2.19
C TYR A 80 7.49 -2.37 1.97
N GLN A 81 7.93 -2.58 0.73
CA GLN A 81 9.33 -2.50 0.32
C GLN A 81 9.49 -1.40 -0.75
N PRO A 82 9.50 -0.11 -0.35
CA PRO A 82 9.75 0.99 -1.27
C PRO A 82 11.21 1.00 -1.71
N THR A 83 11.46 1.61 -2.86
CA THR A 83 12.83 2.03 -3.21
C THR A 83 13.28 3.19 -2.29
N PRO A 84 14.59 3.42 -2.09
CA PRO A 84 15.09 4.46 -1.18
C PRO A 84 14.57 5.87 -1.49
N TRP A 85 14.46 6.24 -2.76
CA TRP A 85 13.95 7.55 -3.17
C TRP A 85 12.44 7.68 -2.98
N GLU A 86 11.67 6.61 -3.17
CA GLU A 86 10.23 6.59 -2.87
C GLU A 86 9.99 6.72 -1.36
N ALA A 87 10.78 6.02 -0.54
CA ALA A 87 10.71 6.11 0.92
C ALA A 87 11.01 7.52 1.44
N SER A 88 11.86 8.28 0.75
CA SER A 88 12.16 9.67 1.09
C SER A 88 10.99 10.62 0.79
N SER A 89 10.11 10.26 -0.15
CA SER A 89 8.98 11.11 -0.56
C SER A 89 7.95 11.30 0.55
N ASP A 90 7.57 12.55 0.81
CA ASP A 90 6.51 12.89 1.78
C ASP A 90 5.17 12.25 1.43
N SER A 91 4.90 12.02 0.14
CA SER A 91 3.67 11.37 -0.30
C SER A 91 3.57 9.91 0.15
N ILE A 92 4.69 9.19 0.15
CA ILE A 92 4.75 7.80 0.64
C ILE A 92 4.73 7.76 2.16
N LYS A 93 5.45 8.65 2.84
CA LYS A 93 5.40 8.76 4.31
C LYS A 93 3.99 9.01 4.82
N ARG A 94 3.26 9.95 4.20
CA ARG A 94 1.86 10.25 4.56
C ARG A 94 0.93 9.08 4.29
N LEU A 95 1.13 8.34 3.20
CA LEU A 95 0.38 7.12 2.93
C LEU A 95 0.62 6.06 4.01
N GLN A 96 1.88 5.82 4.40
CA GLN A 96 2.21 4.86 5.46
C GLN A 96 1.61 5.26 6.81
N ASN A 97 1.67 6.55 7.16
CA ASN A 97 1.04 7.06 8.39
C ASN A 97 -0.47 6.83 8.36
N ALA A 98 -1.15 7.14 7.26
CA ALA A 98 -2.59 6.91 7.12
C ALA A 98 -2.98 5.43 7.26
N MET A 99 -2.17 4.51 6.70
CA MET A 99 -2.39 3.06 6.85
C MET A 99 -2.22 2.62 8.32
N THR A 100 -1.18 3.14 8.99
CA THR A 100 -0.86 2.80 10.38
C THR A 100 -1.91 3.36 11.34
N GLU A 101 -2.33 4.60 11.16
CA GLU A 101 -3.41 5.25 11.94
C GLU A 101 -4.75 4.52 11.80
N SER A 102 -5.00 3.93 10.64
CA SER A 102 -6.21 3.14 10.40
C SER A 102 -6.16 1.75 11.05
N GLY A 103 -4.98 1.29 11.51
CA GLY A 103 -4.82 0.01 12.22
C GLY A 103 -4.20 -1.12 11.40
N VAL A 104 -3.67 -0.83 10.20
CA VAL A 104 -2.92 -1.81 9.39
C VAL A 104 -1.43 -1.70 9.71
N MET A 105 -0.78 -2.83 10.00
CA MET A 105 0.66 -2.89 10.24
C MET A 105 1.43 -3.22 8.96
N LEU A 106 2.37 -2.36 8.60
CA LEU A 106 3.26 -2.53 7.44
C LEU A 106 4.47 -3.46 7.70
N ARG A 107 4.36 -4.30 8.73
CA ARG A 107 5.36 -5.30 9.10
C ARG A 107 4.67 -6.60 9.45
N GLU A 108 5.04 -7.67 8.77
CA GLU A 108 4.54 -9.01 9.08
C GLU A 108 5.28 -9.63 10.28
N PRO A 109 4.58 -10.41 11.11
CA PRO A 109 5.21 -11.18 12.18
C PRO A 109 6.13 -12.25 11.61
N ARG A 110 7.15 -12.65 12.38
CA ARG A 110 8.04 -13.73 11.98
C ARG A 110 7.30 -15.06 12.00
N ARG A 111 7.53 -15.88 10.99
CA ARG A 111 7.05 -17.27 10.97
C ARG A 111 7.64 -18.02 12.17
N ILE A 112 6.76 -18.67 12.94
CA ILE A 112 7.16 -19.58 14.02
C ILE A 112 7.58 -20.89 13.35
N TYR A 113 8.79 -21.34 13.66
CA TYR A 113 9.30 -22.65 13.28
C TYR A 113 9.24 -23.52 14.53
N GLU A 114 8.42 -24.57 14.49
CA GLU A 114 8.42 -25.66 15.48
C GLU A 114 9.44 -26.72 15.06
#